data_AF-A0A822G870-F1
#
_entry.id   AF-A0A822G870-F1
#
_cell.length_a   1.000
_cell.length_b   1.000
_cell.length_c   1.000
_cell.angle_alpha   90.00
_cell.angle_beta   90.00
_cell.angle_gamma   90.00
#
_symmetry.space_group_name_H-M   'P 1'
#
loop_
_entity.id
_entity.type
_entity.pdbx_description
1 polymer ?
#
loop_
_entity_poly.entity_id
_entity_poly.type
_entity_poly.pdbx_seq_one_letter_code
_entity_poly.pdbx_strand_id
1 'polypeptide(L)'
;CNCRRGCSKRSCCCFKFGSGCNTSCGCSTSCQNMFNYLDYFFGEDGSYNANSCFTKWLIKHAKNADELKMIDRKKLHQSIMQSPSYRKVRKDEEFADWMKQWCKISEYEEIEHIQKFFRMLLSDDTSNYYYSFCYNDVRRKDPHGFCNKCQKHFVL
;
A
#
# COMPACT_ATOMS: atom_id res chain seq x y z
N CYS A 1 -4.44 -18.55 3.65
CA CYS A 1 -3.27 -19.13 4.37
C CYS A 1 -3.74 -20.23 5.31
N ASN A 2 -2.85 -21.16 5.70
CA ASN A 2 -3.23 -22.32 6.54
C ASN A 2 -2.88 -22.13 8.03
N CYS A 3 -2.48 -20.92 8.43
CA CYS A 3 -2.22 -20.61 9.83
C CYS A 3 -3.51 -20.78 10.63
N ARG A 4 -3.48 -21.56 11.72
CA ARG A 4 -4.67 -21.80 12.57
C ARG A 4 -4.94 -20.69 13.58
N ARG A 5 -3.90 -19.92 13.94
CA ARG A 5 -3.94 -18.75 14.85
C ARG A 5 -2.82 -17.78 14.46
N GLY A 6 -2.88 -16.54 14.92
CA GLY A 6 -1.82 -15.55 14.69
C GLY A 6 -1.89 -14.94 13.30
N CYS A 7 -0.76 -14.81 12.60
CA CYS A 7 -0.54 -14.07 11.33
C CYS A 7 0.14 -12.70 11.45
N SER A 8 0.86 -12.46 12.54
CA SER A 8 1.70 -11.26 12.75
C SER A 8 3.14 -11.38 12.25
N LYS A 9 3.48 -12.47 11.55
CA LYS A 9 4.86 -12.79 11.11
C LYS A 9 4.87 -13.34 9.69
N ARG A 10 6.04 -13.30 9.05
CA ARG A 10 6.29 -13.78 7.67
C ARG A 10 6.05 -15.27 7.44
N SER A 11 5.84 -16.07 8.49
CA SER A 11 5.38 -17.46 8.36
C SER A 11 3.93 -17.56 7.86
N CYS A 12 3.13 -16.51 8.02
CA CYS A 12 1.83 -16.41 7.35
C CYS A 12 2.02 -15.92 5.92
N CYS A 13 1.46 -16.66 4.96
CA CYS A 13 1.48 -16.30 3.54
C CYS A 13 0.88 -14.90 3.29
N CYS A 14 -0.30 -14.61 3.85
CA CYS A 14 -0.95 -13.30 3.70
C CYS A 14 -0.06 -12.17 4.22
N PHE A 15 0.53 -12.34 5.43
CA PHE A 15 1.46 -11.37 6.00
C PHE A 15 2.72 -11.17 5.14
N LYS A 16 3.31 -12.28 4.64
CA LYS A 16 4.51 -12.25 3.79
C LYS A 16 4.29 -11.41 2.53
N PHE A 17 3.09 -11.47 1.95
CA PHE A 17 2.73 -10.79 0.71
C PHE A 17 1.97 -9.48 0.91
N GLY A 18 1.88 -8.95 2.15
CA GLY A 18 1.23 -7.66 2.39
C GLY A 18 -0.28 -7.68 2.12
N SER A 19 -0.90 -8.84 2.29
CA SER A 19 -2.32 -9.08 2.04
C SER A 19 -3.07 -9.38 3.33
N GLY A 20 -4.33 -8.97 3.40
CA GLY A 20 -5.25 -9.37 4.46
C GLY A 20 -5.56 -10.86 4.42
N CYS A 21 -5.84 -11.45 5.60
CA CYS A 21 -6.44 -12.77 5.68
C CYS A 21 -7.95 -12.65 5.41
N ASN A 22 -8.47 -13.49 4.51
CA ASN A 22 -9.91 -13.55 4.20
C ASN A 22 -10.57 -14.81 4.78
N THR A 23 -11.83 -15.06 4.45
CA THR A 23 -12.61 -16.22 4.89
C THR A 23 -12.05 -17.57 4.42
N SER A 24 -11.20 -17.59 3.39
CA SER A 24 -10.48 -18.79 2.95
C SER A 24 -9.24 -19.08 3.79
N CYS A 25 -8.93 -18.26 4.80
CA CYS A 25 -7.80 -18.44 5.70
C CYS A 25 -8.19 -19.16 6.99
N GLY A 26 -7.31 -20.02 7.50
CA GLY A 26 -7.57 -20.81 8.71
C GLY A 26 -7.51 -20.05 10.06
N CYS A 27 -7.20 -18.75 10.06
CA CYS A 27 -6.85 -17.99 11.26
C CYS A 27 -8.02 -17.18 11.89
N SER A 28 -9.26 -17.42 11.46
CA SER A 28 -10.43 -16.55 11.57
C SER A 28 -10.58 -15.71 12.86
N THR A 29 -10.66 -16.30 14.05
CA THR A 29 -11.03 -15.56 15.28
C THR A 29 -9.88 -14.92 16.04
N SER A 30 -8.62 -15.29 15.75
CA SER A 30 -7.43 -14.75 16.45
C SER A 30 -6.38 -14.24 15.47
N CYS A 31 -6.84 -13.77 14.31
CA CYS A 31 -5.97 -13.28 13.27
C CYS A 31 -5.34 -11.95 13.69
N GLN A 32 -4.01 -11.94 13.81
CA GLN A 32 -3.24 -10.75 14.15
C GLN A 32 -2.53 -10.16 12.93
N ASN A 33 -3.05 -10.44 11.73
CA ASN A 33 -2.50 -9.88 10.51
C ASN A 33 -2.86 -8.39 10.42
N MET A 34 -1.88 -7.51 10.62
CA MET A 34 -2.08 -6.06 10.51
C MET A 34 -2.61 -5.62 9.13
N PHE A 35 -2.33 -6.40 8.07
CA PHE A 35 -2.83 -6.11 6.72
C PHE A 35 -4.34 -6.36 6.53
N ASN A 36 -5.04 -6.87 7.54
CA ASN A 36 -6.51 -6.87 7.55
C ASN A 36 -7.11 -5.47 7.61
N TYR A 37 -6.31 -4.47 7.98
CA TYR A 37 -6.72 -3.07 8.15
C TYR A 37 -6.13 -2.16 7.05
N LEU A 38 -5.95 -2.69 5.85
CA LEU A 38 -5.47 -1.92 4.71
C LEU A 38 -6.53 -0.95 4.17
N ASP A 39 -7.81 -1.17 4.48
CA ASP A 39 -8.91 -0.22 4.30
C ASP A 39 -8.61 1.15 4.91
N TYR A 40 -7.86 1.20 6.01
CA TYR A 40 -7.37 2.44 6.60
C TYR A 40 -6.63 3.31 5.58
N PHE A 41 -5.81 2.71 4.71
CA PHE A 41 -5.06 3.43 3.67
C PHE A 41 -5.80 3.49 2.33
N PHE A 42 -6.59 2.47 2.00
CA PHE A 42 -7.12 2.29 0.65
C PHE A 42 -8.62 2.50 0.53
N GLY A 43 -9.33 2.77 1.63
CA GLY A 43 -10.79 2.82 1.65
C GLY A 43 -11.42 1.42 1.62
N GLU A 44 -12.71 1.36 1.90
CA GLU A 44 -13.48 0.10 1.99
C GLU A 44 -13.93 -0.43 0.62
N ASP A 45 -13.80 0.38 -0.44
CA ASP A 45 -14.35 0.13 -1.78
C ASP A 45 -13.61 -0.96 -2.58
N GLY A 46 -12.87 -1.85 -1.93
CA GLY A 46 -12.16 -2.93 -2.62
C GLY A 46 -11.29 -3.80 -1.73
N SER A 47 -10.99 -5.00 -2.22
CA SER A 47 -9.95 -5.86 -1.65
C SER A 47 -8.60 -5.42 -2.20
N TYR A 48 -7.90 -4.56 -1.45
CA TYR A 48 -6.61 -4.00 -1.85
C TYR A 48 -5.47 -4.66 -1.08
N ASN A 49 -4.49 -5.21 -1.81
CA ASN A 49 -3.21 -5.63 -1.28
C ASN A 49 -2.20 -4.48 -1.27
N ALA A 50 -1.33 -4.42 -0.25
CA ALA A 50 -0.22 -3.49 -0.22
C ALA A 50 0.92 -4.01 -1.11
N ASN A 51 1.48 -3.16 -1.97
CA ASN A 51 2.62 -3.56 -2.78
C ASN A 51 3.86 -3.84 -1.93
N SER A 52 4.75 -4.66 -2.45
CA SER A 52 5.93 -5.16 -1.71
C SER A 52 6.77 -4.09 -1.01
N CYS A 53 6.88 -2.90 -1.60
CA CYS A 53 7.68 -1.82 -1.04
C CYS A 53 6.92 -1.12 0.11
N PHE A 54 5.61 -0.91 -0.03
CA PHE A 54 4.76 -0.42 1.05
C PHE A 54 4.61 -1.45 2.18
N THR A 55 4.53 -2.75 1.87
CA THR A 55 4.56 -3.84 2.87
C THR A 55 5.80 -3.73 3.76
N LYS A 56 6.99 -3.55 3.17
CA LYS A 56 8.25 -3.39 3.92
C LYS A 56 8.23 -2.14 4.78
N TRP A 57 7.68 -1.05 4.25
CA TRP A 57 7.55 0.20 4.99
C TRP A 57 6.60 0.03 6.19
N LEU A 58 5.43 -0.60 6.01
CA LEU A 58 4.46 -0.86 7.07
C LEU A 58 5.06 -1.73 8.17
N ILE A 59 5.71 -2.85 7.83
CA ILE A 59 6.35 -3.74 8.82
C ILE A 59 7.41 -3.00 9.67
N LYS A 60 8.07 -1.99 9.11
CA LYS A 60 9.06 -1.19 9.82
C LYS A 60 8.42 -0.18 10.79
N HIS A 61 7.26 0.37 10.44
CA HIS A 61 6.63 1.48 11.16
C HIS A 61 5.43 1.06 12.02
N ALA A 62 4.94 -0.16 11.87
CA ALA A 62 3.87 -0.73 12.66
C ALA A 62 4.08 -2.25 12.84
N LYS A 63 3.95 -2.72 14.07
CA LYS A 63 4.07 -4.14 14.43
C LYS A 63 2.73 -4.85 14.51
N ASN A 64 1.64 -4.08 14.66
CA ASN A 64 0.28 -4.57 14.85
C ASN A 64 -0.73 -3.58 14.23
N ALA A 65 -2.01 -3.92 14.33
CA ALA A 65 -3.11 -3.13 13.77
C ALA A 65 -3.29 -1.75 14.44
N ASP A 66 -3.07 -1.66 15.75
CA ASP A 66 -3.24 -0.41 16.49
C ASP A 66 -2.15 0.60 16.11
N GLU A 67 -0.90 0.14 16.05
CA GLU A 67 0.23 0.96 15.57
C GLU A 67 0.03 1.38 14.10
N LEU A 68 -0.57 0.52 13.26
CA LEU A 68 -0.88 0.87 11.87
C LEU A 68 -1.88 2.01 11.79
N LYS A 69 -2.96 1.98 12.60
CA LYS A 69 -3.99 3.02 12.64
C LYS A 69 -3.49 4.34 13.22
N MET A 70 -2.38 4.33 13.95
CA MET A 70 -1.70 5.54 14.43
C MET A 70 -0.87 6.25 13.34
N ILE A 71 -0.66 5.62 12.18
CA ILE A 71 0.05 6.25 11.06
C ILE A 71 -0.80 7.38 10.49
N ASP A 72 -0.34 8.62 10.65
CA ASP A 72 -1.00 9.80 10.08
C ASP A 72 -0.92 9.79 8.55
N ARG A 73 -2.07 9.53 7.91
CA ARG A 73 -2.23 9.51 6.45
C ARG A 73 -1.86 10.83 5.79
N LYS A 74 -2.19 11.97 6.41
CA LYS A 74 -1.89 13.29 5.83
C LYS A 74 -0.38 13.52 5.81
N LYS A 75 0.33 13.17 6.88
CA LYS A 75 1.80 13.25 6.92
C LYS A 75 2.46 12.29 5.93
N LEU A 76 1.95 11.06 5.81
CA LEU A 76 2.45 10.11 4.81
C LEU A 76 2.25 10.64 3.38
N HIS A 77 1.07 11.17 3.07
CA HIS A 77 0.76 11.80 1.79
C HIS A 77 1.73 12.97 1.48
N GLN A 78 1.90 13.90 2.43
CA GLN A 78 2.84 15.02 2.28
C GLN A 78 4.27 14.55 2.06
N SER A 79 4.72 13.52 2.79
CA SER A 79 6.07 12.95 2.62
C SER A 79 6.28 12.38 1.22
N ILE A 80 5.29 11.68 0.67
CA ILE A 80 5.35 11.18 -0.71
C ILE A 80 5.41 12.35 -1.70
N MET A 81 4.54 13.36 -1.54
CA MET A 81 4.53 14.53 -2.42
C MET A 81 5.84 15.34 -2.40
N GLN A 82 6.50 15.40 -1.25
CA GLN A 82 7.78 16.09 -1.09
C GLN A 82 8.97 15.26 -1.57
N SER A 83 8.79 13.97 -1.82
CA SER A 83 9.87 13.10 -2.30
C SER A 83 10.42 13.58 -3.65
N PRO A 84 11.76 13.58 -3.86
CA PRO A 84 12.36 14.04 -5.11
C PRO A 84 11.88 13.28 -6.36
N SER A 85 11.52 12.02 -6.20
CA SER A 85 10.98 11.19 -7.27
C SER A 85 9.54 11.47 -7.60
N TYR A 86 8.71 11.85 -6.64
CA TYR A 86 7.34 12.26 -6.94
C TYR A 86 7.32 13.43 -7.93
N ARG A 87 8.31 14.34 -7.87
CA ARG A 87 8.46 15.40 -8.88
C ARG A 87 8.65 14.89 -10.31
N LYS A 88 9.16 13.67 -10.50
CA LYS A 88 9.29 13.01 -11.80
C LYS A 88 7.98 12.31 -12.18
N VAL A 89 7.38 11.59 -11.23
CA VAL A 89 6.12 10.87 -11.44
C VAL A 89 4.96 11.82 -11.76
N ARG A 90 4.87 12.98 -11.10
CA ARG A 90 3.82 13.96 -11.38
C ARG A 90 3.85 14.57 -12.79
N LYS A 91 4.96 14.39 -13.52
CA LYS A 91 5.11 14.85 -14.91
C LYS A 91 4.75 13.76 -15.92
N ASP A 92 4.53 12.54 -15.47
CA ASP A 92 4.02 11.47 -16.31
C ASP A 92 2.59 11.81 -16.73
N GLU A 93 2.27 11.68 -18.01
CA GLU A 93 1.00 12.12 -18.58
C GLU A 93 -0.18 11.31 -18.01
N GLU A 94 -0.02 9.99 -17.87
CA GLU A 94 -1.05 9.12 -17.31
C GLU A 94 -1.32 9.49 -15.85
N PHE A 95 -0.26 9.68 -15.06
CA PHE A 95 -0.41 10.13 -13.68
C PHE A 95 -1.07 11.53 -13.58
N ALA A 96 -0.68 12.46 -14.44
CA ALA A 96 -1.21 13.82 -14.43
C ALA A 96 -2.71 13.86 -14.80
N ASP A 97 -3.13 13.05 -15.76
CA ASP A 97 -4.53 12.99 -16.19
C ASP A 97 -5.42 12.37 -15.11
N TRP A 98 -4.94 11.35 -14.40
CA TRP A 98 -5.62 10.82 -13.22
C TRP A 98 -5.79 11.87 -12.13
N MET A 99 -4.73 12.62 -11.81
CA MET A 99 -4.80 13.69 -10.81
C MET A 99 -5.78 14.80 -11.21
N LYS A 100 -5.86 15.17 -12.51
CA LYS A 100 -6.82 16.16 -13.01
C LYS A 100 -8.28 15.72 -12.85
N GLN A 101 -8.56 14.43 -12.98
CA GLN A 101 -9.91 13.90 -12.76
C GLN A 101 -10.35 14.06 -11.30
N TRP A 102 -9.40 14.08 -10.36
CA TRP A 102 -9.67 14.20 -8.93
C TRP A 102 -9.71 15.65 -8.43
N CYS A 103 -9.00 16.60 -9.04
CA CYS A 103 -9.00 18.00 -8.62
C CYS A 103 -10.35 18.74 -8.79
N LYS A 104 -11.42 18.07 -9.21
CA LYS A 104 -12.74 18.68 -9.46
C LYS A 104 -13.69 18.62 -8.26
N ILE A 105 -13.23 18.20 -7.08
CA ILE A 105 -14.13 17.85 -5.99
C ILE A 105 -13.71 18.43 -4.60
N SER A 106 -14.69 18.53 -3.71
CA SER A 106 -14.78 19.37 -2.50
C SER A 106 -14.11 18.79 -1.24
N GLU A 107 -13.98 19.60 -0.19
CA GLU A 107 -13.16 19.35 1.01
C GLU A 107 -13.50 18.09 1.84
N TYR A 108 -14.75 17.57 1.78
CA TYR A 108 -15.11 16.26 2.39
C TYR A 108 -14.42 15.07 1.70
N GLU A 109 -13.88 15.28 0.50
CA GLU A 109 -13.21 14.27 -0.31
C GLU A 109 -11.70 14.21 -0.05
N GLU A 110 -11.15 15.00 0.88
CA GLU A 110 -9.69 14.97 1.14
C GLU A 110 -9.21 13.56 1.56
N ILE A 111 -9.97 12.86 2.41
CA ILE A 111 -9.64 11.48 2.82
C ILE A 111 -9.74 10.54 1.63
N GLU A 112 -10.81 10.65 0.85
CA GLU A 112 -11.01 9.83 -0.33
C GLU A 112 -9.92 10.08 -1.38
N HIS A 113 -9.48 11.33 -1.57
CA HIS A 113 -8.37 11.70 -2.44
C HIS A 113 -7.05 11.11 -1.97
N ILE A 114 -6.76 11.17 -0.67
CA ILE A 114 -5.56 10.55 -0.11
C ILE A 114 -5.62 9.02 -0.31
N GLN A 115 -6.78 8.40 -0.10
CA GLN A 115 -6.94 6.96 -0.30
C GLN A 115 -6.81 6.58 -1.77
N LYS A 116 -7.43 7.34 -2.69
CA LYS A 116 -7.26 7.21 -4.15
C LYS A 116 -5.79 7.32 -4.54
N PHE A 117 -5.08 8.32 -4.02
CA PHE A 117 -3.65 8.50 -4.22
C PHE A 117 -2.81 7.33 -3.70
N PHE A 118 -3.13 6.82 -2.50
CA PHE A 118 -2.47 5.65 -1.93
C PHE A 118 -2.75 4.39 -2.73
N ARG A 119 -3.98 4.18 -3.22
CA ARG A 119 -4.31 3.06 -4.11
C ARG A 119 -3.39 3.03 -5.33
N MET A 120 -3.12 4.18 -5.96
CA MET A 120 -2.24 4.25 -7.14
C MET A 120 -0.78 3.90 -6.88
N LEU A 121 -0.24 4.30 -5.72
CA LEU A 121 1.20 4.24 -5.46
C LEU A 121 1.62 3.10 -4.54
N LEU A 122 0.68 2.59 -3.74
CA LEU A 122 0.94 1.72 -2.61
C LEU A 122 0.17 0.39 -2.68
N SER A 123 -0.81 0.25 -3.58
CA SER A 123 -1.56 -1.01 -3.78
C SER A 123 -1.09 -1.79 -5.02
N ASP A 124 -1.32 -3.12 -5.03
CA ASP A 124 -1.05 -4.01 -6.16
C ASP A 124 -2.33 -4.44 -6.94
N ASP A 125 -3.54 -4.25 -6.42
CA ASP A 125 -4.80 -4.80 -7.00
C ASP A 125 -5.60 -3.83 -7.89
N THR A 126 -5.06 -2.64 -8.10
CA THR A 126 -5.67 -1.71 -9.03
C THR A 126 -5.13 -2.07 -10.43
N SER A 127 -6.00 -2.14 -11.44
CA SER A 127 -5.81 -2.99 -12.63
C SER A 127 -4.71 -2.58 -13.63
N ASN A 128 -3.96 -1.50 -13.42
CA ASN A 128 -2.86 -1.05 -14.28
C ASN A 128 -1.96 -0.05 -13.54
N TYR A 129 -0.97 -0.49 -12.74
CA TYR A 129 -0.08 0.47 -12.05
C TYR A 129 1.38 0.35 -12.39
N TYR A 130 1.84 1.49 -12.89
CA TYR A 130 3.18 1.79 -13.29
C TYR A 130 4.00 2.38 -12.15
N TYR A 131 3.59 2.44 -10.87
CA TYR A 131 4.39 3.09 -9.82
C TYR A 131 4.39 2.37 -8.45
N SER A 132 5.48 2.47 -7.69
CA SER A 132 5.61 1.93 -6.33
C SER A 132 6.45 2.85 -5.45
N PHE A 133 6.02 3.07 -4.19
CA PHE A 133 6.80 3.80 -3.19
C PHE A 133 7.75 2.88 -2.42
N CYS A 134 9.06 3.15 -2.51
CA CYS A 134 10.16 2.35 -1.99
C CYS A 134 11.16 3.22 -1.24
N TYR A 135 11.38 2.98 0.06
CA TYR A 135 12.40 3.69 0.89
C TYR A 135 12.41 5.22 0.69
N ASN A 136 11.24 5.87 0.77
CA ASN A 136 11.05 7.31 0.55
C ASN A 136 11.15 7.77 -0.92
N ASP A 137 10.92 6.88 -1.88
CA ASP A 137 11.09 7.15 -3.30
C ASP A 137 9.97 6.51 -4.14
N VAL A 138 9.25 7.28 -4.97
CA VAL A 138 8.25 6.76 -5.92
C VAL A 138 8.95 6.35 -7.22
N ARG A 139 8.76 5.12 -7.70
CA ARG A 139 9.43 4.65 -8.92
C ARG A 139 8.45 4.01 -9.87
N ARG A 140 8.73 4.13 -11.17
CA ARG A 140 7.95 3.40 -12.17
C ARG A 140 8.15 1.89 -11.95
N LYS A 141 7.07 1.13 -11.82
CA LYS A 141 7.02 -0.34 -11.78
C LYS A 141 7.08 -0.83 -13.22
N ASP A 142 7.92 -1.83 -13.48
CA ASP A 142 7.91 -2.52 -14.77
C ASP A 142 6.61 -3.35 -14.85
N PRO A 143 5.85 -3.34 -15.96
CA PRO A 143 4.61 -4.11 -16.10
C PRO A 143 4.75 -5.61 -15.78
N HIS A 144 5.97 -6.15 -15.75
CA HIS A 144 6.25 -7.54 -15.39
C HIS A 144 7.10 -7.73 -14.12
N GLY A 145 7.35 -6.68 -13.32
CA GLY A 145 8.39 -6.76 -12.29
C GLY A 145 8.24 -5.89 -11.03
N PHE A 146 8.87 -6.38 -9.96
CA PHE A 146 9.17 -5.61 -8.75
C PHE A 146 9.99 -4.36 -9.08
N CYS A 147 9.93 -3.31 -8.24
CA CYS A 147 10.95 -2.27 -8.29
C CYS A 147 12.35 -2.91 -8.11
N ASN A 148 13.28 -2.63 -9.02
CA ASN A 148 14.63 -3.23 -9.10
C ASN A 148 15.42 -3.13 -7.78
N LYS A 149 15.09 -2.18 -6.91
CA LYS A 149 15.64 -2.05 -5.54
C LYS A 149 14.95 -2.93 -4.51
N CYS A 150 13.63 -3.10 -4.59
CA CYS A 150 12.88 -4.02 -3.73
C CYS A 150 13.19 -5.49 -4.09
N GLN A 151 13.54 -5.77 -5.35
CA GLN A 151 13.89 -7.10 -5.89
C GLN A 151 15.18 -7.68 -5.28
N LYS A 152 16.20 -6.84 -5.02
CA LYS A 152 17.50 -7.27 -4.44
C LYS A 152 17.41 -7.85 -3.02
N HIS A 153 16.27 -7.73 -2.35
CA HIS A 153 16.06 -8.26 -1.00
C HIS A 153 14.94 -9.31 -0.93
N PHE A 154 14.57 -9.89 -2.08
CA PHE A 154 13.68 -11.06 -2.22
C PHE A 154 14.44 -12.32 -2.66
N VAL A 155 15.76 -12.35 -2.47
CA VAL A 155 16.50 -13.61 -2.53
C VAL A 155 16.17 -14.37 -1.23
N LEU A 156 15.72 -15.60 -1.43
CA LEU A 156 15.17 -16.57 -0.47
C LEU A 156 15.92 -16.64 0.87
#